data_AF-A0A7C5KHZ6-F1
#
_entry.id   AF-A0A7C5KHZ6-F1
#
_cell.length_a   1.000
_cell.length_b   1.000
_cell.length_c   1.000
_cell.angle_alpha   90.00
_cell.angle_beta   90.00
_cell.angle_gamma   90.00
#
_symmetry.space_group_name_H-M   'P 1'
#
loop_
_entity.id
_entity.type
_entity.pdbx_description
1 polymer ?
#
loop_
_entity_poly.entity_id
_entity_poly.type
_entity_poly.pdbx_seq_one_letter_code
_entity_poly.pdbx_strand_id
1 'polypeptide(L)' 'MEDKKRQGAPRLDDPNAIEADIAYFDARIAFASRGEQTAYKAAQRKACEALSRSLSEVLERLRR' A
#
# COMPACT_ATOMS: atom_id res chain seq x y z
N MET A 1 -30.06 -5.23 10.65
CA MET A 1 -28.94 -5.90 9.97
C MET A 1 -27.71 -5.03 10.23
N GLU A 2 -26.89 -5.41 11.19
CA GLU A 2 -25.62 -4.71 11.45
C GLU A 2 -24.56 -5.32 10.54
N ASP A 3 -24.18 -4.58 9.50
CA ASP A 3 -22.96 -4.85 8.74
C ASP A 3 -21.75 -4.64 9.66
N LYS A 4 -21.31 -5.73 10.31
CA LYS A 4 -19.99 -5.81 10.94
C LYS A 4 -18.93 -5.62 9.84
N LYS A 5 -18.58 -4.35 9.57
CA LYS A 5 -17.40 -3.99 8.77
C LYS A 5 -16.20 -4.74 9.36
N ARG A 6 -15.70 -5.73 8.61
CA ARG A 6 -14.43 -6.39 8.89
C ARG A 6 -13.33 -5.33 8.85
N GLN A 7 -12.93 -4.80 10.00
CA GLN A 7 -11.96 -3.71 10.18
C GLN A 7 -10.49 -4.11 9.91
N GLY A 8 -10.23 -5.16 9.12
CA GLY A 8 -8.85 -5.68 8.98
C GLY A 8 -8.47 -6.19 7.60
N ALA A 9 -9.39 -6.21 6.64
CA ALA A 9 -9.06 -6.63 5.27
C ALA A 9 -8.91 -5.38 4.39
N PRO A 10 -7.83 -5.27 3.60
CA PRO A 10 -7.76 -4.26 2.56
C PRO A 10 -8.99 -4.41 1.65
N ARG A 11 -9.73 -3.32 1.48
CA ARG A 11 -10.88 -3.27 0.57
C ARG A 11 -10.37 -3.14 -0.84
N LEU A 12 -10.02 -4.28 -1.42
CA LEU A 12 -9.50 -4.37 -2.79
C LEU A 12 -10.59 -4.16 -3.86
N ASP A 13 -11.83 -3.86 -3.44
CA ASP A 13 -12.99 -3.54 -4.26
C ASP A 13 -13.28 -2.03 -4.35
N ASP A 14 -12.63 -1.20 -3.52
CA ASP A 14 -12.81 0.25 -3.50
C ASP A 14 -11.56 0.96 -4.08
N PRO A 15 -11.65 1.55 -5.28
CA PRO A 15 -10.53 2.27 -5.90
C PRO A 15 -9.92 3.36 -5.01
N ASN A 16 -10.73 4.09 -4.24
CA ASN A 16 -10.23 5.15 -3.37
C ASN A 16 -9.41 4.59 -2.19
N ALA A 17 -9.83 3.44 -1.65
CA ALA A 17 -9.08 2.76 -0.60
C ALA A 17 -7.71 2.27 -1.12
N ILE A 18 -7.69 1.73 -2.34
CA ILE A 18 -6.45 1.27 -2.99
C ILE A 18 -5.51 2.45 -3.27
N GLU A 19 -6.03 3.58 -3.75
CA GLU A 19 -5.25 4.81 -3.95
C GLU A 19 -4.64 5.32 -2.64
N ALA A 20 -5.41 5.30 -1.55
CA ALA A 20 -4.92 5.69 -0.23
C ALA A 20 -3.80 4.76 0.27
N ASP A 21 -3.93 3.45 0.05
CA ASP A 21 -2.90 2.47 0.42
C ASP A 21 -1.61 2.65 -0.40
N ILE A 22 -1.72 2.91 -1.71
CA ILE A 22 -0.58 3.24 -2.58
C ILE A 22 0.15 4.48 -2.04
N ALA A 23 -0.59 5.56 -1.78
CA ALA A 23 -0.01 6.80 -1.24
C ALA A 23 0.68 6.58 0.12
N TYR A 24 0.11 5.73 0.98
CA TYR A 24 0.74 5.36 2.25
C TYR A 24 2.07 4.61 2.04
N PHE A 25 2.12 3.64 1.13
CA PHE A 25 3.36 2.91 0.84
C PHE A 25 4.42 3.81 0.22
N ASP A 26 4.05 4.73 -0.67
CA ASP A 26 4.97 5.70 -1.26
C ASP A 26 5.56 6.63 -0.18
N ALA A 27 4.74 7.10 0.76
CA ALA A 27 5.21 7.87 1.91
C ALA A 27 6.20 7.07 2.77
N ARG A 28 5.94 5.78 3.01
CA ARG A 28 6.86 4.90 3.76
C ARG A 28 8.17 4.66 3.03
N ILE A 29 8.15 4.51 1.70
CA ILE A 29 9.36 4.40 0.87
C ILE A 29 10.19 5.67 0.96
N ALA A 30 9.55 6.84 0.83
CA ALA A 30 10.20 8.13 0.94
C ALA A 30 10.83 8.33 2.32
N PHE A 31 10.14 7.90 3.39
CA PHE A 31 10.67 7.94 4.76
C PHE A 31 11.85 6.99 4.96
N ALA A 32 11.75 5.74 4.50
CA ALA A 32 12.83 4.75 4.58
C ALA A 32 14.09 5.21 3.82
N SER A 33 13.92 6.01 2.78
CA SER A 33 15.03 6.55 1.98
C SER A 33 15.78 7.71 2.66
N ARG A 34 15.29 8.21 3.81
CA ARG A 34 15.94 9.31 4.57
C ARG A 34 16.89 8.77 5.63
N GLY A 35 17.96 9.53 5.89
CA GLY A 35 18.93 9.26 6.94
C GLY A 35 19.75 7.99 6.67
N GLU A 36 20.32 7.43 7.75
CA GLU A 36 21.16 6.23 7.66
C GLU A 36 20.39 5.05 7.06
N GLN A 37 21.03 4.38 6.11
CA GLN A 37 20.48 3.23 5.40
C GLN A 37 20.83 1.96 6.16
N THR A 38 19.82 1.34 6.75
CA THR A 38 19.95 0.09 7.49
C THR A 38 19.35 -1.08 6.70
N ALA A 39 19.78 -2.30 7.01
CA ALA A 39 19.19 -3.51 6.42
C ALA A 39 17.66 -3.57 6.64
N TYR A 40 17.18 -3.09 7.79
CA TYR A 40 15.75 -2.96 8.08
C TYR A 40 15.05 -1.99 7.10
N LYS A 41 15.60 -0.79 6.88
CA LYS A 41 15.04 0.18 5.93
C LYS A 41 15.06 -0.33 4.49
N ALA A 42 16.12 -1.04 4.11
CA ALA A 42 16.20 -1.68 2.78
C ALA A 42 15.09 -2.73 2.59
N ALA A 43 14.89 -3.61 3.59
CA ALA A 43 13.81 -4.59 3.57
C ALA A 43 12.42 -3.92 3.56
N GLN A 44 12.26 -2.88 4.38
CA GLN A 44 11.02 -2.10 4.46
C GLN A 44 10.67 -1.46 3.12
N ARG A 45 11.65 -0.83 2.45
CA ARG A 45 11.48 -0.24 1.13
C ARG A 45 11.05 -1.28 0.10
N LYS A 46 11.78 -2.40 0.01
CA LYS A 46 11.47 -3.48 -0.94
C LYS A 46 10.06 -4.05 -0.75
N ALA A 47 9.63 -4.22 0.51
CA ALA A 47 8.28 -4.69 0.81
C ALA A 47 7.21 -3.68 0.37
N CYS A 48 7.41 -2.38 0.64
CA CYS A 48 6.46 -1.34 0.24
C CYS A 48 6.39 -1.18 -1.28
N GLU A 49 7.52 -1.26 -1.98
CA GLU A 49 7.58 -1.21 -3.45
C GLU A 49 6.79 -2.37 -4.08
N ALA A 50 6.94 -3.59 -3.53
CA ALA A 50 6.20 -4.75 -4.02
C ALA A 50 4.68 -4.61 -3.79
N LEU A 51 4.27 -4.13 -2.61
CA LEU A 51 2.85 -3.92 -2.29
C LEU A 51 2.23 -2.79 -3.13
N SER A 52 2.90 -1.65 -3.26
CA SER A 52 2.45 -0.51 -4.08
C SER A 52 2.25 -0.92 -5.55
N ARG A 53 3.18 -1.73 -6.10
CA ARG A 53 3.04 -2.28 -7.46
C ARG A 53 1.83 -3.20 -7.59
N SER A 54 1.66 -4.15 -6.66
CA SER A 54 0.53 -5.08 -6.69
C SER A 54 -0.81 -4.35 -6.60
N LEU A 55 -0.90 -3.31 -5.77
CA LEU A 55 -2.11 -2.51 -5.63
C LEU A 55 -2.38 -1.65 -6.87
N SER A 56 -1.33 -1.09 -7.49
CA SER A 56 -1.46 -0.35 -8.74
C SER A 56 -2.03 -1.24 -9.86
N GLU A 57 -1.58 -2.50 -9.96
CA GLU A 57 -2.14 -3.46 -10.91
C GLU A 57 -3.63 -3.77 -10.65
N VAL A 58 -4.04 -3.86 -9.38
CA VAL A 58 -5.46 -4.05 -9.03
C VAL A 58 -6.27 -2.81 -9.38
N LEU A 59 -5.77 -1.61 -9.07
CA LEU A 59 -6.42 -0.35 -9.38
C LEU A 59 -6.63 -0.16 -10.90
N GLU A 60 -5.61 -0.50 -11.69
CA GLU A 60 -5.73 -0.50 -13.15
C GLU A 60 -6.81 -1.45 -13.66
N ARG A 61 -6.97 -2.62 -13.04
CA ARG A 61 -8.04 -3.58 -13.40
C ARG A 61 -9.42 -3.07 -13.05
N LEU A 62 -9.58 -2.37 -11.93
CA LEU A 62 -10.87 -1.80 -11.50
C LEU A 62 -11.31 -0.60 -12.33
N ARG A 63 -10.36 0.11 -12.94
CA ARG A 63 -10.62 1.30 -13.78
C ARG A 63 -10.94 0.97 -15.25
N ARG A 64 -10.74 -0.28 -15.67
CA ARG A 64 -11.07 -0.76 -17.03
C ARG A 64 -12.51 -1.24 -17.10
#